data_AF-A0A383D7F1-F1
#
_entry.id   AF-A0A383D7F1-F1
#
_cell.length_a   1.000
_cell.length_b   1.000
_cell.length_c   1.000
_cell.angle_alpha   90.00
_cell.angle_beta   90.00
_cell.angle_gamma   90.00
#
_symmetry.space_group_name_H-M   'P 1'
#
loop_
_entity.id
_entity.type
_entity.pdbx_description
1 polymer ?
#
loop_
_entity_poly.entity_id
_entity_poly.type
_entity_poly.pdbx_seq_one_letter_code
_entity_poly.pdbx_strand_id
1 'polypeptide(L)' 'PSSSETKNISVARKSIVAKKSIKKGELFTEENLTIKRPGIGISPMKWDSHIGVESNLDYEPDQLILDK' A
#
# COMPACT_ATOMS: atom_id res chain seq x y z
N PRO A 1 -27.08 7.23 6.78
CA PRO A 1 -25.95 7.12 5.84
C PRO A 1 -26.46 7.27 4.40
N SER A 2 -26.13 8.40 3.76
CA SER A 2 -26.59 8.70 2.40
C SER A 2 -25.59 8.17 1.38
N SER A 3 -26.08 7.73 0.21
CA SER A 3 -25.32 7.06 -0.87
C SER A 3 -24.06 7.81 -1.38
N SER A 4 -23.86 9.06 -0.98
CA SER A 4 -22.70 9.90 -1.31
C SER A 4 -21.53 9.78 -0.33
N GLU A 5 -21.74 9.30 0.90
CA GLU A 5 -20.64 9.12 1.87
C GLU A 5 -19.76 7.91 1.51
N THR A 6 -20.33 6.87 0.89
CA THR A 6 -19.61 5.62 0.59
C THR A 6 -18.49 5.79 -0.43
N LYS A 7 -18.59 6.74 -1.37
CA LYS A 7 -17.56 6.94 -2.41
C LYS A 7 -16.33 7.70 -1.92
N ASN A 8 -16.48 8.58 -0.93
CA ASN A 8 -15.38 9.42 -0.43
C ASN A 8 -14.50 8.73 0.61
N ILE A 9 -14.94 7.62 1.20
CA ILE A 9 -14.18 6.89 2.22
C ILE A 9 -12.86 6.36 1.63
N SER A 10 -12.90 5.80 0.42
CA SER A 10 -11.73 5.23 -0.25
C SER A 10 -10.66 6.27 -0.58
N VAL A 11 -11.07 7.51 -0.85
CA VAL A 11 -10.15 8.63 -1.13
C VAL A 11 -9.54 9.18 0.18
N ALA A 12 -10.31 9.23 1.26
CA ALA A 12 -9.85 9.80 2.52
C ALA A 12 -8.87 8.87 3.29
N ARG A 13 -9.07 7.56 3.18
CA ARG A 13 -8.22 6.54 3.82
C ARG A 13 -6.81 6.51 3.23
N LYS A 14 -5.85 6.01 4.00
CA LYS A 14 -4.46 5.82 3.58
C LYS A 14 -4.19 4.35 3.27
N SER A 15 -3.28 4.08 2.35
CA SER A 15 -2.76 2.75 2.01
C SER A 15 -1.24 2.73 2.03
N ILE A 16 -0.68 1.53 2.17
CA ILE A 16 0.73 1.26 1.90
C ILE A 16 0.96 1.29 0.38
N VAL A 17 1.97 2.03 -0.03
CA VAL A 17 2.42 2.16 -1.41
C VAL A 17 3.95 2.02 -1.46
N ALA A 18 4.48 1.73 -2.64
CA ALA A 18 5.91 1.72 -2.88
C ALA A 18 6.46 3.16 -2.85
N LYS A 19 7.51 3.39 -2.07
CA LYS A 19 8.25 4.66 -2.00
C LYS A 19 9.26 4.79 -3.14
N LYS A 20 9.81 3.66 -3.59
CA LYS A 20 10.74 3.51 -4.70
C LYS A 20 10.42 2.24 -5.47
N SER A 21 11.13 1.99 -6.56
CA SER A 21 11.02 0.71 -7.25
C SER A 21 11.39 -0.46 -6.34
N ILE A 22 10.54 -1.48 -6.28
CA ILE A 22 10.74 -2.72 -5.52
C ILE A 22 10.67 -3.85 -6.52
N LYS A 23 11.70 -4.68 -6.61
CA LYS A 23 11.68 -5.80 -7.55
C LYS A 23 10.95 -7.01 -6.98
N LYS A 24 10.45 -7.88 -7.85
CA LYS A 24 10.02 -9.21 -7.43
C LYS A 24 11.16 -9.93 -6.71
N GLY A 25 10.88 -10.51 -5.55
CA GLY A 25 11.88 -11.14 -4.70
C GLY A 25 12.58 -10.19 -3.72
N GLU A 26 12.32 -8.88 -3.77
CA GLU A 26 12.89 -7.92 -2.82
C GLU A 26 12.05 -7.84 -1.55
N LEU A 27 12.71 -7.67 -0.40
CA LEU A 27 12.02 -7.54 0.89
C LEU A 27 11.40 -6.15 1.03
N PHE A 28 10.17 -6.10 1.53
CA PHE A 28 9.55 -4.85 1.95
C PHE A 28 10.24 -4.31 3.21
N THR A 29 10.62 -3.05 3.17
CA THR A 29 11.30 -2.33 4.26
C THR A 29 10.72 -0.94 4.43
N GLU A 30 10.99 -0.31 5.57
CA GLU A 30 10.52 1.06 5.83
C GLU A 30 11.12 2.10 4.88
N GLU A 31 12.22 1.72 4.21
CA GLU A 31 12.90 2.55 3.22
C GLU A 31 12.29 2.44 1.82
N ASN A 32 11.65 1.31 1.50
CA ASN A 32 11.04 1.08 0.20
C ASN A 32 9.51 1.17 0.21
N LEU A 33 8.87 1.14 1.38
CA LEU A 33 7.44 1.39 1.56
C LEU A 33 7.15 2.80 2.09
N THR A 34 5.94 3.27 1.86
CA THR A 34 5.41 4.49 2.46
C THR A 34 3.88 4.44 2.51
N ILE A 35 3.25 5.43 3.14
CA ILE A 35 1.81 5.48 3.33
C ILE A 35 1.26 6.72 2.60
N LYS A 36 0.42 6.51 1.58
CA LYS A 36 -0.20 7.57 0.79
C LYS A 36 -1.70 7.35 0.62
N ARG A 37 -2.40 8.36 0.11
CA ARG A 37 -3.80 8.25 -0.35
C ARG A 37 -3.80 7.93 -1.85
N PRO A 38 -4.82 7.24 -2.39
CA PRO A 38 -6.06 6.79 -1.76
C PRO A 38 -5.92 5.47 -0.98
N GLY A 39 -6.87 5.21 -0.09
CA GLY A 39 -7.01 4.09 0.84
C GLY A 39 -7.58 2.80 0.23
N ILE A 40 -7.21 2.50 -1.01
CA ILE A 40 -7.70 1.33 -1.77
C ILE A 40 -6.73 0.14 -1.76
N GLY A 41 -5.52 0.31 -1.21
CA GLY A 41 -4.51 -0.74 -1.08
C GLY A 41 -4.46 -1.33 0.33
N ILE A 42 -3.33 -1.91 0.69
CA ILE A 42 -3.13 -2.47 2.04
C ILE A 42 -3.25 -1.37 3.10
N SER A 43 -4.02 -1.64 4.15
CA SER A 43 -4.14 -0.74 5.30
C SER A 43 -2.78 -0.55 5.99
N PRO A 44 -2.39 0.68 6.36
CA PRO A 44 -1.17 0.93 7.13
C PRO A 44 -1.14 0.19 8.48
N MET A 45 -2.29 -0.29 8.97
CA MET A 45 -2.33 -1.14 10.17
C MET A 45 -1.68 -2.52 9.97
N LYS A 46 -1.48 -2.97 8.73
CA LYS A 46 -0.77 -4.21 8.40
C LYS A 46 0.72 -3.99 8.14
N TRP A 47 1.24 -2.76 8.33
CA TRP A 47 2.62 -2.40 8.00
C TRP A 47 3.64 -3.39 8.57
N ASP A 48 3.62 -3.61 9.87
CA ASP A 48 4.57 -4.50 10.56
C ASP A 48 4.51 -5.94 10.05
N SER A 49 3.36 -6.38 9.54
CA SER A 49 3.19 -7.71 8.95
C SER A 49 3.72 -7.82 7.52
N HIS A 50 3.93 -6.70 6.83
CA HIS A 50 4.50 -6.67 5.49
C HIS A 50 6.00 -6.36 5.50
N ILE A 51 6.53 -5.72 6.54
CA ILE A 51 7.97 -5.51 6.68
C ILE A 51 8.69 -6.87 6.80
N GLY A 52 9.74 -7.06 6.01
CA GLY A 52 10.47 -8.33 5.92
C GLY A 52 9.78 -9.39 5.07
N VAL A 53 8.64 -9.08 4.43
CA VAL A 53 7.98 -9.98 3.46
C VAL A 53 8.57 -9.78 2.08
N GLU A 54 8.73 -10.88 1.35
CA GLU A 54 9.21 -10.86 -0.04
C GLU A 54 8.13 -10.35 -1.01
N SER A 55 8.52 -9.46 -1.90
CA SER A 55 7.64 -8.90 -2.92
C SER A 55 7.31 -9.93 -4.01
N ASN A 56 6.02 -10.20 -4.22
CA ASN A 56 5.56 -11.16 -5.24
C ASN A 56 5.69 -10.67 -6.69
N LEU A 57 5.86 -9.36 -6.90
CA LEU A 57 5.96 -8.71 -8.21
C LEU A 57 6.82 -7.45 -8.15
N ASP A 58 7.11 -6.88 -9.30
CA ASP A 58 7.77 -5.58 -9.41
C ASP A 58 6.77 -4.45 -9.16
N TYR A 59 7.15 -3.50 -8.30
CA TYR A 59 6.39 -2.30 -8.00
C TYR A 59 7.15 -1.06 -8.46
N GLU A 60 6.44 -0.16 -9.14
CA GLU A 60 6.93 1.18 -9.43
C GLU A 60 6.73 2.12 -8.23
N PRO A 61 7.50 3.22 -8.10
CA PRO A 61 7.22 4.24 -7.10
C PRO A 61 5.77 4.73 -7.21
N ASP A 62 5.14 4.99 -6.06
CA ASP A 62 3.72 5.36 -5.93
C ASP A 62 2.72 4.25 -6.28
N GLN A 63 3.16 3.05 -6.66
CA GLN A 63 2.29 1.91 -6.89
C GLN A 63 1.73 1.36 -5.57
N LEU A 64 0.44 1.00 -5.58
CA LEU A 64 -0.22 0.38 -4.43
C LEU A 64 0.30 -1.03 -4.19
N ILE A 65 0.59 -1.35 -2.93
CA ILE A 65 0.87 -2.73 -2.54
C ILE A 65 -0.46 -3.42 -2.29
N LEU A 66 -0.64 -4.61 -2.89
CA LEU A 66 -1.86 -5.42 -2.80
C LEU A 66 -1.54 -6.77 -2.18
N ASP A 67 -2.37 -7.20 -1.25
CA ASP A 67 -2.34 -8.53 -0.62
C ASP A 67 -3.01 -9.49 -1.61
N LYS A 68 -2.26 -10.47 -2.14
CA LYS A 68 -2.78 -11.54 -3.01
C LYS A 68 -2.78 -12.87 -2.27
#